data_AF-A0A1H8DCF0-F1
#
_entry.id   AF-A0A1H8DCF0-F1
#
_cell.length_a   1.000
_cell.length_b   1.000
_cell.length_c   1.000
_cell.angle_alpha   90.00
_cell.angle_beta   90.00
_cell.angle_gamma   90.00
#
_symmetry.space_group_name_H-M   'P 1'
#
loop_
_entity.id
_entity.type
_entity.pdbx_description
1 polymer ?
#
loop_
_entity_poly.entity_id
_entity_poly.type
_entity_poly.pdbx_seq_one_letter_code
_entity_poly.pdbx_strand_id
1 'polypeptide(L)'
;MRRRTTIMLHWLNLLLLLFVLGDGGATTWLSLLYATCALTMCALALVFGLMSGPGPKLEGAVRALHPWLHRGIYGLLGWGGLALAAEAFGTSLPGPTARTLLLTLLAVTALHAVFNLWRHTALGDGALRRITPRRIHHIL
;
A
#
# COMPACT_ATOMS: atom_id res chain seq x y z
N MET A 1 -1.39 -2.66 19.57
CA MET A 1 -0.46 -3.39 18.68
C MET A 1 -0.77 -3.15 17.20
N ARG A 2 -2.01 -3.39 16.75
CA ARG A 2 -2.51 -3.14 15.37
C ARG A 2 -1.92 -1.93 14.64
N ARG A 3 -2.05 -0.71 15.19
CA ARG A 3 -1.53 0.52 14.54
C ARG A 3 -0.04 0.44 14.18
N ARG A 4 0.79 -0.09 15.08
CA ARG A 4 2.24 -0.22 14.85
C ARG A 4 2.50 -1.22 13.72
N THR A 5 1.80 -2.36 13.74
CA THR A 5 1.87 -3.37 12.67
C THR A 5 1.45 -2.81 11.32
N THR A 6 0.35 -2.05 11.25
CA THR A 6 -0.10 -1.42 10.00
C THR A 6 0.92 -0.40 9.48
N ILE A 7 1.51 0.43 10.35
CA ILE A 7 2.58 1.37 9.96
C ILE A 7 3.79 0.60 9.43
N MET A 8 4.23 -0.43 10.15
CA MET A 8 5.38 -1.26 9.74
C MET A 8 5.12 -1.90 8.37
N LEU A 9 3.99 -2.58 8.19
CA LEU A 9 3.62 -3.22 6.94
C LEU A 9 3.46 -2.23 5.79
N HIS A 10 2.94 -1.03 6.04
CA HIS A 10 2.81 0.00 5.01
C HIS A 10 4.18 0.38 4.41
N TRP A 11 5.15 0.70 5.26
CA TRP A 11 6.50 1.06 4.80
C TRP A 11 7.28 -0.14 4.28
N LEU A 12 7.12 -1.31 4.90
CA LEU A 12 7.77 -2.54 4.46
C LEU A 12 7.27 -2.97 3.07
N ASN A 13 5.97 -2.93 2.81
CA ASN A 13 5.41 -3.22 1.48
C ASN A 13 5.94 -2.26 0.42
N LEU A 14 6.07 -0.96 0.72
CA LEU A 14 6.66 0.00 -0.22
C LEU A 14 8.11 -0.37 -0.57
N LEU A 15 8.95 -0.65 0.43
CA LEU A 15 10.35 -1.01 0.20
C LEU A 15 10.48 -2.33 -0.56
N LEU A 16 9.74 -3.36 -0.15
CA LEU A 16 9.75 -4.66 -0.80
C LEU A 16 9.23 -4.58 -2.24
N LEU A 17 8.21 -3.75 -2.52
CA LEU A 17 7.72 -3.52 -3.88
C LEU A 17 8.84 -3.03 -4.80
N LEU A 18 9.65 -2.07 -4.33
CA LEU A 18 10.79 -1.56 -5.09
C LEU A 18 11.86 -2.63 -5.34
N PHE A 19 12.17 -3.46 -4.33
CA PHE A 19 13.13 -4.55 -4.49
C PHE A 19 12.63 -5.64 -5.44
N VAL A 20 11.37 -6.08 -5.32
CA VAL A 20 10.77 -7.08 -6.21
C VAL A 20 10.77 -6.60 -7.67
N LEU A 21 10.39 -5.33 -7.90
CA LEU A 21 10.39 -4.75 -9.24
C LEU A 21 11.82 -4.56 -9.78
N GLY A 22 12.76 -4.16 -8.91
CA GLY A 22 14.17 -3.94 -9.26
C GLY A 22 14.93 -5.21 -9.62
N ASP A 23 14.68 -6.31 -8.91
CA ASP A 23 15.21 -7.64 -9.20
C ASP A 23 14.47 -8.34 -10.37
N GLY A 24 13.41 -7.71 -10.86
CA GLY A 24 12.61 -8.22 -11.96
C GLY A 24 11.75 -9.44 -11.63
N GLY A 25 11.63 -9.80 -10.35
CA GLY A 25 10.92 -10.99 -9.88
C GLY A 25 11.76 -12.28 -9.92
N ALA A 26 13.08 -12.19 -10.09
CA ALA A 26 13.96 -13.36 -10.18
C ALA A 26 14.07 -14.13 -8.84
N THR A 27 13.98 -13.42 -7.72
CA THR A 27 14.22 -13.98 -6.40
C THR A 27 12.93 -14.46 -5.72
N THR A 28 12.72 -15.78 -5.68
CA THR A 28 11.51 -16.40 -5.11
C THR A 28 11.24 -16.02 -3.66
N TRP A 29 12.25 -16.04 -2.78
CA TRP A 29 12.04 -15.73 -1.36
C TRP A 29 11.60 -14.27 -1.16
N LEU A 30 12.10 -13.35 -1.99
CA LEU A 30 11.75 -11.94 -1.95
C LEU A 30 10.29 -11.73 -2.39
N SER A 31 9.89 -12.42 -3.46
CA SER A 31 8.51 -12.46 -3.94
C SER A 31 7.55 -12.98 -2.87
N LEU A 32 7.88 -14.08 -2.21
CA LEU A 32 7.06 -14.65 -1.14
C LEU A 32 7.01 -13.76 0.12
N LEU A 33 8.12 -13.10 0.46
CA LEU A 33 8.17 -12.14 1.57
C LEU A 33 7.26 -10.93 1.30
N TYR A 34 7.33 -10.35 0.09
CA TYR A 34 6.43 -9.28 -0.32
C TYR A 34 4.98 -9.74 -0.29
N ALA A 35 4.66 -10.89 -0.91
CA ALA A 35 3.30 -11.41 -0.95
C ALA A 35 2.74 -11.62 0.47
N THR A 36 3.54 -12.20 1.38
CA THR A 36 3.13 -12.39 2.78
C THR A 36 2.83 -11.06 3.47
N CYS A 37 3.67 -10.04 3.29
CA CYS A 37 3.46 -8.71 3.87
C CYS A 37 2.21 -8.01 3.31
N ALA A 38 2.00 -8.10 1.99
CA ALA A 38 0.85 -7.53 1.30
C ALA A 38 -0.46 -8.19 1.77
N LEU A 39 -0.49 -9.52 1.77
CA LEU A 39 -1.66 -10.30 2.19
C LEU A 39 -1.96 -10.14 3.67
N THR A 40 -0.94 -10.05 4.53
CA THR A 40 -1.12 -9.77 5.96
C THR A 40 -1.76 -8.38 6.16
N MET A 41 -1.31 -7.36 5.42
CA MET A 41 -1.89 -6.02 5.50
C MET A 41 -3.35 -6.01 5.04
N CYS A 42 -3.68 -6.72 3.96
CA CYS A 42 -5.05 -6.89 3.49
C CYS A 42 -5.91 -7.66 4.49
N ALA A 43 -5.40 -8.73 5.08
CA ALA A 43 -6.11 -9.50 6.12
C ALA A 43 -6.44 -8.63 7.34
N LEU A 44 -5.49 -7.81 7.81
CA LEU A 44 -5.75 -6.85 8.89
C LEU A 44 -6.85 -5.85 8.54
N ALA A 45 -6.90 -5.38 7.29
CA ALA A 45 -7.95 -4.47 6.83
C ALA A 45 -9.31 -5.14 6.67
N LEU A 46 -9.36 -6.40 6.26
CA LEU A 46 -10.61 -7.17 6.16
C LEU A 46 -11.17 -7.49 7.54
N VAL A 47 -10.33 -7.94 8.47
CA VAL A 47 -10.76 -8.35 9.83
C VAL A 47 -11.15 -7.15 10.69
N PHE A 48 -10.39 -6.05 10.62
CA PHE A 48 -10.56 -4.94 11.56
C PHE A 48 -11.01 -3.62 10.90
N GLY A 49 -11.26 -3.64 9.59
CA GLY A 49 -11.52 -2.45 8.79
C GLY A 49 -10.25 -1.66 8.41
N LEU A 50 -10.39 -0.76 7.45
CA LEU A 50 -9.33 0.14 7.03
C LEU A 50 -9.06 1.23 8.08
N MET A 51 -7.79 1.46 8.40
CA MET A 51 -7.36 2.57 9.27
C MET A 51 -7.18 3.90 8.52
N SER A 52 -7.50 3.93 7.23
CA SER A 52 -7.39 5.10 6.37
C SER A 52 -8.65 5.97 6.43
N GLY A 53 -8.65 6.97 7.31
CA GLY A 53 -9.73 7.97 7.39
C GLY A 53 -9.42 9.23 6.57
N PRO A 54 -10.45 9.88 5.98
CA PRO A 54 -10.27 11.22 5.43
C PRO A 54 -9.79 12.18 6.51
N GLY A 55 -9.07 13.24 6.12
CA GLY A 55 -8.64 14.28 7.05
C GLY A 55 -9.79 15.18 7.45
N PRO A 56 -9.69 15.87 8.59
CA PRO A 56 -10.75 16.78 9.03
C PRO A 56 -11.02 17.90 8.02
N LYS A 57 -9.98 18.37 7.32
CA LYS A 57 -10.03 19.43 6.31
C LYS A 57 -10.35 18.95 4.88
N LEU A 58 -10.52 17.64 4.69
CA LEU A 58 -10.86 17.10 3.37
C LEU A 58 -12.37 17.20 3.17
N GLU A 59 -12.80 17.81 2.06
CA GLU A 59 -14.21 18.14 1.81
C GLU A 59 -14.67 17.70 0.41
N GLY A 60 -15.98 17.80 0.16
CA GLY A 60 -16.60 17.55 -1.14
C GLY A 60 -16.33 16.16 -1.73
N ALA A 61 -16.19 16.11 -3.05
CA ALA A 61 -16.00 14.87 -3.81
C ALA A 61 -14.74 14.10 -3.41
N VAL A 62 -13.64 14.79 -3.08
CA VAL A 62 -12.37 14.15 -2.68
C VAL A 62 -12.53 13.40 -1.35
N ARG A 63 -13.29 13.96 -0.41
CA ARG A 63 -13.63 13.27 0.86
C ARG A 63 -14.49 12.03 0.61
N ALA A 64 -15.48 12.13 -0.27
CA ALA A 64 -16.38 11.02 -0.62
C ALA A 64 -15.65 9.87 -1.33
N LEU A 65 -14.69 10.20 -2.21
CA LEU A 65 -13.90 9.21 -2.96
C LEU A 65 -12.79 8.57 -2.13
N HIS A 66 -12.27 9.25 -1.10
CA HIS A 66 -11.16 8.77 -0.26
C HIS A 66 -11.27 7.28 0.17
N PRO A 67 -12.38 6.79 0.75
CA PRO A 67 -12.46 5.39 1.16
C PRO A 67 -12.44 4.41 -0.02
N TRP A 68 -13.01 4.79 -1.17
CA TRP A 68 -13.01 3.96 -2.37
C TRP A 68 -11.63 3.85 -3.00
N LEU A 69 -10.89 4.97 -3.05
CA LEU A 69 -9.51 4.99 -3.52
C LEU A 69 -8.62 4.05 -2.69
N HIS A 70 -8.77 4.07 -1.36
CA HIS A 70 -8.02 3.18 -0.48
C HIS A 70 -8.42 1.71 -0.65
N ARG A 71 -9.71 1.41 -0.85
CA ARG A 71 -10.17 0.05 -1.17
C ARG A 71 -9.59 -0.44 -2.50
N GLY A 72 -9.53 0.42 -3.52
CA GLY A 72 -8.89 0.12 -4.80
C GLY A 72 -7.40 -0.20 -4.65
N ILE A 73 -6.66 0.59 -3.87
CA ILE A 73 -5.25 0.32 -3.56
C ILE A 73 -5.08 -1.01 -2.83
N TYR A 74 -5.93 -1.32 -1.83
CA TYR A 74 -5.88 -2.61 -1.13
C TYR A 74 -6.29 -3.78 -2.04
N GLY A 75 -7.20 -3.56 -2.99
CA GLY A 75 -7.54 -4.53 -4.02
C GLY A 75 -6.34 -4.85 -4.90
N LEU A 76 -5.64 -3.82 -5.41
CA LEU A 76 -4.40 -3.97 -6.18
C LEU A 76 -3.28 -4.62 -5.36
N LEU A 77 -3.10 -4.22 -4.10
CA LEU A 77 -2.12 -4.82 -3.19
C LEU A 77 -2.39 -6.30 -2.96
N GLY A 78 -3.64 -6.66 -2.65
CA GLY A 78 -4.06 -8.03 -2.42
C GLY A 78 -3.93 -8.90 -3.68
N TRP A 79 -4.49 -8.44 -4.81
CA TRP A 79 -4.43 -9.17 -6.06
C TRP A 79 -3.00 -9.30 -6.60
N GLY A 80 -2.21 -8.24 -6.52
CA GLY A 80 -0.79 -8.28 -6.88
C GLY A 80 0.02 -9.22 -5.99
N GLY A 81 -0.26 -9.26 -4.69
CA GLY A 81 0.36 -10.22 -3.77
C GLY A 81 -0.02 -11.67 -4.07
N LEU A 82 -1.31 -11.96 -4.34
CA LEU A 82 -1.79 -13.28 -4.73
C LEU A 82 -1.17 -13.74 -6.07
N ALA A 83 -1.18 -12.87 -7.08
CA ALA A 83 -0.61 -13.18 -8.40
C ALA A 83 0.88 -13.45 -8.31
N LEU A 84 1.62 -12.64 -7.54
CA LEU A 84 3.06 -12.85 -7.34
C LEU A 84 3.36 -14.17 -6.61
N ALA A 85 2.58 -14.51 -5.59
CA ALA A 85 2.72 -15.79 -4.91
C ALA A 85 2.43 -16.97 -5.85
N ALA A 86 1.35 -16.89 -6.64
CA ALA A 86 1.00 -17.90 -7.63
C ALA A 86 2.13 -18.12 -8.64
N GLU A 87 2.69 -17.04 -9.19
CA GLU A 87 3.84 -17.09 -10.12
C GLU A 87 5.10 -17.68 -9.45
N ALA A 88 5.35 -17.35 -8.18
CA ALA A 88 6.46 -17.94 -7.41
C ALA A 88 6.34 -19.46 -7.22
N PHE A 89 5.11 -20.01 -7.27
CA PHE A 89 4.84 -21.45 -7.26
C PHE A 89 4.65 -22.05 -8.66
N GLY A 90 4.99 -21.33 -9.73
CA GLY A 90 4.91 -21.82 -11.10
C GLY A 90 3.49 -21.86 -11.67
N THR A 91 2.56 -21.12 -11.09
CA THR A 91 1.17 -21.01 -11.55
C THR A 91 0.85 -19.58 -11.97
N SER A 92 -0.31 -19.34 -12.57
CA SER A 92 -0.74 -17.98 -12.91
C SER A 92 -2.22 -17.82 -12.60
N LEU A 93 -2.57 -16.66 -12.04
CA LEU A 93 -3.96 -16.28 -11.84
C LEU A 93 -4.54 -15.71 -13.14
N PRO A 94 -5.87 -15.77 -13.35
CA PRO A 94 -6.51 -15.12 -14.48
C PRO A 94 -6.29 -13.60 -14.45
N GLY A 95 -6.05 -13.00 -15.61
CA GLY A 95 -5.89 -11.55 -15.77
C GLY A 95 -4.44 -11.13 -15.99
N PRO A 96 -4.07 -9.89 -15.62
CA PRO A 96 -2.72 -9.37 -15.84
C PRO A 96 -1.67 -10.11 -15.00
N THR A 97 -0.44 -10.17 -15.52
CA THR A 97 0.72 -10.71 -14.80
C THR A 97 0.98 -9.95 -13.50
N ALA A 98 1.62 -10.60 -12.52
CA ALA A 98 2.01 -9.97 -11.27
C ALA A 98 2.84 -8.72 -11.52
N ARG A 99 3.80 -8.76 -12.46
CA ARG A 99 4.60 -7.59 -12.83
C ARG A 99 3.74 -6.39 -13.24
N THR A 100 2.74 -6.60 -14.09
CA THR A 100 1.83 -5.53 -14.53
C THR A 100 1.04 -4.95 -13.36
N LEU A 101 0.54 -5.81 -12.48
CA LEU A 101 -0.19 -5.39 -11.27
C LEU A 101 0.70 -4.60 -10.31
N LEU A 102 1.94 -5.03 -10.10
CA LEU A 102 2.90 -4.35 -9.22
C LEU A 102 3.36 -3.00 -9.77
N LEU A 103 3.59 -2.88 -11.08
CA LEU A 103 3.87 -1.60 -11.73
C LEU A 103 2.67 -0.65 -11.63
N THR A 104 1.46 -1.18 -11.82
CA THR A 104 0.22 -0.40 -11.64
C THR A 104 0.09 0.07 -10.19
N LEU A 105 0.35 -0.82 -9.22
CA LEU A 105 0.35 -0.47 -7.80
C LEU A 105 1.41 0.58 -7.49
N LEU A 106 2.61 0.50 -8.06
CA LEU A 106 3.65 1.52 -7.90
C LEU A 106 3.17 2.89 -8.42
N ALA A 107 2.58 2.94 -9.62
CA ALA A 107 2.05 4.19 -10.17
C ALA A 107 0.93 4.79 -9.30
N VAL A 108 -0.03 3.96 -8.86
CA VAL A 108 -1.13 4.41 -8.00
C VAL A 108 -0.62 4.83 -6.61
N THR A 109 0.36 4.12 -6.05
CA THR A 109 0.94 4.47 -4.74
C THR A 109 1.79 5.73 -4.82
N ALA A 110 2.44 6.03 -5.95
CA ALA A 110 3.11 7.31 -6.17
C ALA A 110 2.10 8.48 -6.15
N LEU A 111 0.98 8.35 -6.87
CA LEU A 111 -0.12 9.34 -6.82
C LEU A 111 -0.68 9.49 -5.40
N HIS A 112 -0.86 8.37 -4.69
CA HIS A 112 -1.28 8.37 -3.29
C HIS A 112 -0.26 9.08 -2.38
N ALA A 113 1.04 8.90 -2.60
CA ALA A 113 2.08 9.58 -1.83
C ALA A 113 2.04 11.10 -2.07
N VAL A 114 1.95 11.53 -3.33
CA VAL A 114 1.82 12.95 -3.71
C VAL A 114 0.56 13.56 -3.07
N PHE A 115 -0.58 12.85 -3.12
CA PHE A 115 -1.81 13.30 -2.49
C PHE A 115 -1.67 13.49 -0.97
N ASN A 116 -1.02 12.54 -0.28
CA ASN A 116 -0.81 12.68 1.17
C ASN A 116 0.22 13.75 1.52
N LEU A 117 1.22 13.99 0.67
CA LEU A 117 2.14 15.10 0.82
C LEU A 117 1.41 16.44 0.69
N TRP A 118 0.60 16.63 -0.37
CA TRP A 118 -0.24 17.81 -0.54
C TRP A 118 -1.18 18.03 0.65
N ARG A 119 -1.82 16.97 1.15
CA ARG A 119 -2.67 17.04 2.36
C ARG A 119 -1.92 17.50 3.60
N HIS A 120 -0.67 17.08 3.72
CA HIS A 120 0.17 17.43 4.85
C HIS A 120 0.71 18.85 4.76
N THR A 121 1.16 19.29 3.58
CA THR A 121 1.82 20.60 3.39
C THR A 121 0.86 21.73 3.05
N ALA A 122 -0.03 21.54 2.06
CA ALA A 122 -0.92 22.60 1.57
C ALA A 122 -2.26 22.60 2.33
N LEU A 123 -2.88 21.44 2.52
CA LEU A 123 -4.14 21.36 3.28
C LEU A 123 -3.89 21.46 4.80
N GLY A 124 -2.72 20.99 5.26
CA GLY A 124 -2.33 21.03 6.68
C GLY A 124 -3.22 20.17 7.57
N ASP A 125 -3.63 18.98 7.10
CA ASP A 125 -4.50 18.05 7.85
C ASP A 125 -3.72 16.98 8.65
N GLY A 126 -2.39 17.03 8.58
CA GLY A 126 -1.48 16.12 9.30
C GLY A 126 -1.53 14.66 8.79
N ALA A 127 -1.96 14.41 7.56
CA ALA A 127 -2.11 13.05 7.02
C ALA A 127 -0.85 12.18 7.16
N LEU A 128 0.34 12.72 6.85
CA LEU A 128 1.58 11.96 6.91
C LEU A 128 1.91 11.50 8.34
N ARG A 129 1.63 12.32 9.37
CA ARG A 129 1.89 11.95 10.78
C ARG A 129 1.11 10.71 11.23
N ARG A 130 0.01 10.37 10.56
CA ARG A 130 -0.80 9.17 10.90
C ARG A 130 -0.13 7.86 10.52
N ILE A 131 0.60 7.82 9.41
CA ILE A 131 1.26 6.61 8.90
C ILE A 131 2.78 6.61 9.11
N THR A 132 3.35 7.76 9.45
CA THR A 132 4.78 7.90 9.68
C THR A 132 5.17 7.54 11.12
N PRO A 133 6.25 6.77 11.36
CA PRO A 133 6.79 6.52 12.70
C PRO A 133 7.09 7.83 13.47
N ARG A 134 6.77 7.85 14.78
CA ARG A 134 6.92 9.06 15.62
C ARG A 134 8.33 9.63 15.64
N ARG A 135 9.36 8.79 15.54
CA ARG A 135 10.77 9.20 15.60
C ARG A 135 11.14 10.18 14.48
N ILE A 136 10.45 10.15 13.34
CA ILE A 136 10.74 11.00 12.19
C ILE A 136 9.69 12.13 12.02
N HIS A 137 8.87 12.40 13.03
CA HIS A 137 7.89 13.50 12.98
C HIS A 137 8.51 14.90 12.99
N HIS A 138 9.80 15.02 13.26
CA HIS A 138 10.53 16.29 13.30
C HIS A 138 10.93 16.80 11.90
N ILE A 139 10.97 15.91 10.90
CA ILE A 139 11.20 16.27 9.49
C ILE A 139 9.90 16.42 8.68
N LEU A 140 8.73 16.31 9.34
CA LEU A 140 7.41 16.39 8.73
C LEU A 140 6.74 17.75 8.95
#